data_AF-A0A016WJR1-F1
#
_entry.id   AF-A0A016WJR1-F1
#
_cell.length_a   1.000
_cell.length_b   1.000
_cell.length_c   1.000
_cell.angle_alpha   90.00
_cell.angle_beta   90.00
_cell.angle_gamma   90.00
#
_symmetry.space_group_name_H-M   'P 1'
#
loop_
_entity.id
_entity.type
_entity.pdbx_description
1 polymer ?
#
loop_
_entity_poly.entity_id
_entity_poly.type
_entity_poly.pdbx_seq_one_letter_code
_entity_poly.pdbx_strand_id
1 'polypeptide(L)'
;MRLLLAILFILMGFVATRRLYYCHTPFVPHDKENCTPKKKMFTYDWTIDKEDKCIPVECCDCSGTYNIWSNKDDCNKLCIS
;
A
#
# COMPACT_ATOMS: atom_id res chain seq x y z
N MET A 1 25.77 -8.77 -22.34
CA MET A 1 26.02 -8.54 -20.89
C MET A 1 25.59 -7.15 -20.42
N ARG A 2 26.03 -6.05 -21.04
CA ARG A 2 25.65 -4.67 -20.62
C ARG A 2 24.15 -4.34 -20.74
N LEU A 3 23.46 -4.84 -21.78
CA LEU A 3 22.03 -4.57 -21.98
C LEU A 3 21.15 -5.26 -20.94
N LEU A 4 21.48 -6.50 -20.56
CA LEU A 4 20.78 -7.27 -19.51
C LEU A 4 20.92 -6.60 -18.14
N LEU A 5 22.11 -6.09 -17.82
CA LEU A 5 22.36 -5.31 -16.60
C LEU A 5 21.52 -4.03 -16.57
N ALA A 6 21.46 -3.27 -17.67
CA ALA A 6 20.64 -2.07 -17.75
C ALA A 6 19.14 -2.35 -17.56
N ILE A 7 18.61 -3.41 -18.18
CA ILE A 7 17.22 -3.84 -17.99
C ILE A 7 16.96 -4.23 -16.54
N LEU A 8 17.90 -4.94 -15.90
CA LEU A 8 17.78 -5.32 -14.49
C LEU A 8 17.73 -4.08 -13.57
N PHE A 9 18.60 -3.09 -13.80
CA PHE A 9 18.61 -1.84 -13.04
C PHE A 9 17.33 -1.04 -13.20
N ILE A 10 16.80 -0.97 -14.42
CA ILE A 10 15.53 -0.30 -14.71
C ILE A 10 14.39 -0.99 -13.97
N LEU A 11 14.30 -2.33 -14.05
CA LEU A 11 13.28 -3.12 -13.34
C LEU A 11 13.36 -2.95 -11.82
N MET A 12 14.57 -2.98 -11.25
CA MET A 12 14.77 -2.76 -9.81
C MET A 12 14.35 -1.34 -9.39
N GLY A 13 14.67 -0.32 -10.19
CA GLY A 13 14.25 1.06 -9.95
C GLY A 13 12.73 1.25 -10.00
N PHE A 14 12.04 0.57 -10.93
CA PHE A 14 10.57 0.58 -11.02
C PHE A 14 9.89 -0.09 -9.83
N VAL A 15 10.47 -1.15 -9.26
CA VAL A 15 9.93 -1.81 -8.07
C VAL A 15 10.06 -0.92 -6.85
N ALA A 16 11.23 -0.30 -6.63
CA ALA A 16 11.47 0.57 -5.49
C ALA A 16 10.60 1.84 -5.52
N THR A 17 10.45 2.47 -6.69
CA THR A 17 9.62 3.68 -6.84
C THR A 17 8.13 3.40 -6.63
N ARG A 18 7.64 2.24 -7.08
CA ARG A 18 6.25 1.83 -6.81
C ARG A 18 5.99 1.60 -5.33
N ARG A 19 6.93 0.98 -4.60
CA ARG A 19 6.81 0.81 -3.14
C ARG A 19 6.70 2.15 -2.41
N LEU A 20 7.57 3.10 -2.76
CA LEU A 20 7.49 4.45 -2.19
C LEU A 20 6.13 5.10 -2.48
N TYR A 21 5.63 5.01 -3.72
CA TYR A 21 4.35 5.62 -4.07
C TYR A 21 3.15 5.01 -3.32
N TYR A 22 3.11 3.69 -3.16
CA TYR A 22 1.98 2.99 -2.53
C TYR A 22 2.00 3.02 -1.02
N CYS A 23 3.18 3.05 -0.42
CA CYS A 23 3.29 2.96 1.02
C CYS A 23 3.38 4.34 1.66
N HIS A 24 3.91 5.39 0.98
CA HIS A 24 4.26 6.66 1.63
C HIS A 24 3.10 7.29 2.40
N THR A 25 1.88 7.26 1.86
CA THR A 25 0.74 7.93 2.48
C THR A 25 -0.35 6.92 2.82
N PRO A 26 -0.76 6.81 4.09
CA PRO A 26 -1.86 5.93 4.46
C PRO A 26 -3.15 6.39 3.79
N PHE A 27 -4.02 5.43 3.49
CA PHE A 27 -5.35 5.70 2.99
C PHE A 27 -6.24 6.23 4.11
N VAL A 28 -6.97 7.30 3.81
CA VAL A 28 -7.95 7.91 4.71
C VAL A 28 -9.32 7.82 4.03
N PRO A 29 -10.26 7.03 4.58
CA PRO A 29 -11.63 6.99 4.10
C PRO A 29 -12.29 8.38 4.14
N HIS A 30 -13.30 8.62 3.29
CA HIS A 30 -14.04 9.87 3.37
C HIS A 30 -14.94 9.90 4.61
N ASP A 31 -14.91 10.99 5.37
CA ASP A 31 -15.67 11.17 6.63
C ASP A 31 -17.20 11.05 6.49
N LYS A 32 -17.73 11.12 5.26
CA LYS A 32 -19.18 11.15 4.97
C LYS A 32 -19.70 9.93 4.21
N GLU A 33 -18.95 8.83 4.26
CA GLU A 33 -19.36 7.57 3.67
C GLU A 33 -20.57 6.97 4.41
N ASN A 34 -21.68 6.79 3.70
CA ASN A 34 -22.98 6.36 4.24
C ASN A 34 -23.44 4.97 3.76
N CYS A 35 -22.58 4.22 3.09
CA CYS A 35 -22.95 2.88 2.64
C CYS A 35 -23.03 1.90 3.81
N THR A 36 -23.77 0.82 3.60
CA THR A 36 -23.80 -0.34 4.47
C THR A 36 -23.96 -1.59 3.59
N PRO A 37 -23.09 -2.61 3.70
CA PRO A 37 -21.95 -2.73 4.61
C PRO A 37 -20.71 -1.94 4.14
N LYS A 38 -19.88 -1.51 5.10
CA LYS A 38 -18.51 -1.05 4.81
C LYS A 38 -17.59 -2.25 4.60
N LYS A 39 -16.59 -2.10 3.73
CA LYS A 39 -15.55 -3.11 3.51
C LYS A 39 -14.36 -2.80 4.41
N LYS A 40 -13.89 -3.81 5.13
CA LYS A 40 -12.64 -3.74 5.89
C LYS A 40 -11.46 -3.99 4.95
N MET A 41 -10.52 -3.06 4.93
CA MET A 41 -9.25 -3.14 4.22
C MET A 41 -8.11 -2.76 5.18
N PHE A 42 -6.88 -2.78 4.71
CA PHE A 42 -5.68 -2.42 5.47
C PHE A 42 -4.90 -1.36 4.71
N THR A 43 -4.30 -0.41 5.42
CA THR A 43 -3.37 0.56 4.85
C THR A 43 -2.10 0.64 5.68
N TYR A 44 -0.99 1.03 5.05
CA TYR A 44 0.31 1.10 5.69
C TYR A 44 0.58 2.52 6.20
N ASP A 45 0.91 2.65 7.48
CA ASP A 45 1.20 3.92 8.13
C ASP A 45 2.64 3.94 8.69
N TRP A 46 3.52 4.67 8.01
CA TRP A 46 4.93 4.82 8.42
C TRP A 46 5.10 5.52 9.77
N THR A 47 4.12 6.31 10.21
CA THR A 47 4.18 7.10 11.44
C THR A 47 4.03 6.26 12.70
N ILE A 48 3.51 5.04 12.56
CA ILE A 48 3.33 4.11 13.68
C ILE A 48 4.68 3.49 14.05
N ASP A 49 5.11 3.65 15.29
CA ASP A 49 6.33 3.03 15.81
C ASP A 49 6.07 1.59 16.30
N LYS A 50 5.78 0.69 15.35
CA LYS A 50 5.58 -0.74 15.57
C LYS A 50 6.18 -1.55 14.43
N GLU A 51 6.44 -2.84 14.67
CA GLU A 51 6.84 -3.79 13.63
C GLU A 51 5.75 -3.95 12.57
N ASP A 52 4.49 -3.98 13.02
CA ASP A 52 3.32 -4.00 12.17
C ASP A 52 2.75 -2.59 12.01
N LYS A 53 2.92 -2.04 10.80
CA LYS A 53 2.48 -0.69 10.43
C LYS A 53 1.17 -0.71 9.62
N CYS A 54 0.55 -1.88 9.45
CA CYS A 54 -0.69 -2.03 8.70
C CYS A 54 -1.91 -1.93 9.61
N ILE A 55 -2.68 -0.86 9.43
CA ILE A 55 -3.89 -0.59 10.21
C ILE A 55 -5.15 -0.90 9.40
N PRO A 56 -6.23 -1.36 10.06
CA PRO A 56 -7.51 -1.55 9.39
C PRO A 56 -8.17 -0.21 9.06
N VAL A 57 -8.82 -0.14 7.91
CA VAL A 57 -9.67 0.97 7.47
C VAL A 57 -11.01 0.41 6.99
N GLU A 58 -12.08 1.18 7.16
CA GLU A 58 -13.40 0.82 6.65
C GLU A 58 -13.83 1.83 5.60
N CYS A 59 -14.15 1.34 4.41
CA CYS A 59 -14.58 2.18 3.30
C CYS A 59 -15.73 1.55 2.48
N CYS A 60 -16.52 2.41 1.85
CA CYS A 60 -17.61 2.04 0.94
C CYS A 60 -17.09 1.53 -0.39
N ASP A 61 -16.26 2.36 -1.01
CA ASP A 61 -15.61 2.06 -2.26
C ASP A 61 -14.10 2.18 -2.09
N CYS A 62 -13.53 1.10 -1.60
CA CYS A 62 -12.09 0.91 -1.47
C CYS A 62 -11.47 0.51 -2.83
N SER A 63 -11.95 1.06 -3.96
CA SER A 63 -11.45 0.73 -5.29
C SER A 63 -10.58 1.85 -5.85
N GLY A 64 -9.53 1.50 -6.60
CA GLY A 64 -8.64 2.47 -7.25
C GLY A 64 -7.54 3.08 -6.37
N THR A 65 -7.55 2.85 -5.05
CA THR A 65 -6.47 3.29 -4.17
C THR A 65 -5.38 2.23 -4.06
N TYR A 66 -4.18 2.59 -4.52
CA TYR A 66 -3.05 1.67 -4.55
C TYR A 66 -2.35 1.48 -3.18
N ASN A 67 -2.81 2.16 -2.15
CA ASN A 67 -2.30 2.17 -0.77
C ASN A 67 -3.21 1.42 0.21
N ILE A 68 -4.06 0.52 -0.30
CA ILE A 68 -4.92 -0.36 0.50
C ILE A 68 -4.87 -1.81 0.03
N TRP A 69 -5.06 -2.73 0.97
CA TRP A 69 -5.00 -4.16 0.74
C TRP A 69 -6.14 -4.88 1.47
N SER A 70 -6.63 -5.99 0.90
CA SER A 70 -7.62 -6.85 1.55
C SER A 70 -7.02 -7.74 2.64
N ASN A 71 -5.69 -7.94 2.61
CA ASN A 71 -4.93 -8.72 3.58
C ASN A 71 -3.85 -7.85 4.24
N LYS A 72 -3.75 -7.97 5.56
CA LYS A 72 -2.73 -7.33 6.39
C LYS A 72 -1.31 -7.77 6.04
N ASP A 73 -1.12 -9.05 5.72
CA ASP A 73 0.20 -9.62 5.42
C ASP A 73 0.74 -9.04 4.11
N ASP A 74 -0.13 -8.85 3.11
CA ASP A 74 0.25 -8.24 1.83
C ASP A 74 0.64 -6.77 2.00
N CYS A 75 -0.07 -6.04 2.86
CA CYS A 75 0.24 -4.66 3.20
C CYS A 75 1.66 -4.53 3.78
N ASN A 76 2.02 -5.35 4.79
CA ASN A 76 3.36 -5.28 5.40
C ASN A 76 4.44 -5.78 4.44
N LYS A 77 4.21 -6.88 3.73
CA LYS A 77 5.18 -7.47 2.79
C LYS A 77 5.57 -6.52 1.67
N LEU A 78 4.63 -5.73 1.16
CA LEU A 78 4.89 -4.81 0.06
C LEU A 78 5.58 -3.52 0.51
N CYS A 79 5.43 -3.14 1.78
CA CYS A 79 5.93 -1.88 2.32
C CYS A 79 7.18 -2.00 3.21
N ILE A 80 7.48 -3.15 3.79
CA ILE A 80 8.66 -3.35 4.67
C ILE A 80 9.95 -3.66 3.88
N SER A 81 9.85 -4.08 2.61
CA SER A 81 11.00 -4.57 1.82
C SER A 81 11.79 -3.49 1.09
#